data_AF-A0A7Y5JTX4-F1
#
_entry.id   AF-A0A7Y5JTX4-F1
#
_cell.length_a   1.000
_cell.length_b   1.000
_cell.length_c   1.000
_cell.angle_alpha   90.00
_cell.angle_beta   90.00
_cell.angle_gamma   90.00
#
_symmetry.space_group_name_H-M   'P 1'
#
loop_
_entity.id
_entity.type
_entity.pdbx_description
1 polymer ?
#
loop_
_entity_poly.entity_id
_entity_poly.type
_entity_poly.pdbx_seq_one_letter_code
_entity_poly.pdbx_strand_id
1 'polypeptide(L)' 'MEVRIGVQNVAREITFETTQSTDEIFSAVKAALGSDVLELTDDKGGRIIVPSASIGYVTTGAERKAGVGFGAH' A
#
# COMPACT_ATOMS: atom_id res chain seq x y z
N MET A 1 4.15 7.28 1.38
CA MET A 1 2.72 7.10 1.72
C MET A 1 2.62 5.90 2.65
N GLU A 2 1.86 5.98 3.73
CA GLU A 2 1.64 4.83 4.63
C GLU A 2 0.60 3.87 4.03
N VAL A 3 0.88 2.57 4.06
CA VAL A 3 -0.04 1.50 3.64
C VAL A 3 -0.21 0.53 4.80
N ARG A 4 -1.46 0.09 5.04
CA ARG A 4 -1.81 -0.89 6.05
C ARG A 4 -2.54 -2.05 5.42
N ILE A 5 -2.12 -3.27 5.77
CA ILE A 5 -2.73 -4.52 5.31
C ILE A 5 -3.24 -5.28 6.52
N GLY A 6 -4.55 -5.54 6.54
CA GLY A 6 -5.16 -6.47 7.46
C GLY A 6 -5.14 -7.88 6.86
N VAL A 7 -4.65 -8.86 7.63
CA VAL A 7 -4.64 -10.27 7.24
C VAL A 7 -5.76 -10.99 7.99
N GLN A 8 -6.52 -11.81 7.28
CA GLN A 8 -7.58 -12.63 7.87
C GLN A 8 -7.01 -13.58 8.91
N ASN A 9 -7.76 -13.81 10.00
CA ASN A 9 -7.39 -14.72 11.10
C ASN A 9 -6.09 -14.33 11.84
N VAL A 10 -5.58 -13.11 11.65
CA VAL A 10 -4.39 -12.60 12.32
C VAL A 10 -4.74 -11.27 13.01
N ALA A 11 -4.41 -11.15 14.30
CA ALA A 11 -4.71 -9.93 15.07
C ALA A 11 -3.78 -8.74 14.75
N ARG A 12 -2.69 -8.98 14.01
CA ARG A 12 -1.66 -8.01 13.67
C ARG A 12 -1.82 -7.52 12.23
N GLU A 13 -1.72 -6.22 12.04
CA GLU A 13 -1.62 -5.58 10.73
C GLU A 13 -0.16 -5.45 10.27
N ILE A 14 0.03 -5.40 8.95
CA ILE A 14 1.31 -5.03 8.34
C ILE A 14 1.22 -3.56 7.93
N THR A 15 2.06 -2.71 8.51
CA THR A 15 2.14 -1.29 8.18
C THR A 15 3.52 -0.98 7.62
N PHE A 16 3.59 -0.29 6.49
CA PHE A 16 4.84 0.14 5.88
C PHE A 16 4.65 1.44 5.09
N GLU A 17 5.76 2.12 4.81
CA GLU A 17 5.76 3.27 3.92
C GLU A 17 6.20 2.85 2.53
N THR A 18 5.58 3.41 1.49
CA THR A 18 5.91 3.20 0.09
C THR A 18 6.01 4.51 -0.66
N THR A 19 6.80 4.52 -1.73
CA THR A 19 6.85 5.60 -2.72
C THR A 19 5.80 5.44 -3.82
N GLN A 20 5.08 4.32 -3.84
CA GLN A 20 3.99 4.07 -4.79
C GLN A 20 2.80 5.01 -4.52
N SER A 21 2.15 5.41 -5.60
CA SER A 21 0.91 6.20 -5.58
C SER A 21 -0.30 5.34 -5.19
N THR A 22 -1.41 5.98 -4.78
CA THR A 22 -2.64 5.26 -4.44
C THR A 22 -3.16 4.42 -5.61
N ASP A 23 -3.08 4.92 -6.84
CA ASP A 23 -3.54 4.21 -8.04
C ASP A 23 -2.70 2.96 -8.34
N GLU A 24 -1.38 3.04 -8.12
CA GLU A 24 -0.48 1.89 -8.28
C GLU A 24 -0.80 0.80 -7.24
N ILE A 25 -1.00 1.18 -5.97
CA ILE A 25 -1.39 0.23 -4.92
C ILE A 25 -2.72 -0.42 -5.24
N PHE A 26 -3.71 0.36 -5.66
CA PHE A 26 -5.03 -0.17 -6.02
C PHE A 26 -4.96 -1.15 -7.20
N SER A 27 -4.14 -0.83 -8.20
CA SER A 27 -3.88 -1.70 -9.35
C SER A 27 -3.18 -2.99 -8.94
N ALA A 28 -2.18 -2.92 -8.05
CA ALA A 28 -1.49 -4.08 -7.51
C ALA A 28 -2.45 -4.99 -6.71
N VAL A 29 -3.31 -4.41 -5.88
CA VAL A 29 -4.35 -5.16 -5.14
C VAL A 29 -5.33 -5.83 -6.10
N LYS A 30 -5.78 -5.14 -7.15
CA LYS A 30 -6.65 -5.74 -8.17
C LYS A 30 -5.97 -6.88 -8.92
N ALA A 31 -4.70 -6.72 -9.29
CA ALA A 31 -3.93 -7.76 -9.96
C ALA A 31 -3.75 -8.99 -9.05
N ALA A 32 -3.54 -8.77 -7.75
CA ALA A 32 -3.43 -9.84 -6.77
C ALA A 32 -4.70 -10.69 -6.65
N LEU A 33 -5.90 -10.16 -6.94
CA LEU A 33 -7.13 -10.96 -6.96
C LEU A 33 -7.12 -12.06 -8.03
N GLY A 34 -6.33 -11.90 -9.10
CA GLY A 34 -6.11 -12.92 -10.13
C GLY A 34 -4.82 -13.73 -9.95
N SER A 35 -4.09 -13.51 -8.85
CA SER A 35 -2.80 -14.14 -8.54
C SER A 35 -2.87 -14.79 -7.15
N ASP A 36 -1.87 -15.61 -6.81
CA ASP A 36 -1.78 -16.23 -5.49
C ASP A 36 -1.27 -15.25 -4.42
N VAL A 37 -0.56 -14.18 -4.83
CA VAL A 37 0.09 -13.23 -3.93
C VAL A 37 -0.08 -11.77 -4.38
N LEU A 38 -0.15 -10.88 -3.40
CA LEU A 38 0.08 -9.44 -3.51
C LEU A 38 1.55 -9.15 -3.21
N GLU A 39 2.25 -8.54 -4.16
CA GLU A 39 3.61 -8.03 -3.98
C GLU A 39 3.59 -6.50 -3.96
N LEU A 40 4.18 -5.91 -2.92
CA LEU A 40 4.36 -4.46 -2.78
C LEU A 40 5.81 -4.16 -2.37
N THR A 41 6.25 -2.93 -2.62
CA THR A 41 7.61 -2.49 -2.30
C THR A 41 7.54 -1.33 -1.31
N ASP A 42 8.34 -1.40 -0.25
CA ASP A 42 8.50 -0.28 0.68
C ASP A 42 9.46 0.79 0.13
N ASP A 43 9.53 1.92 0.82
CA ASP A 43 10.41 3.04 0.51
C ASP A 43 11.92 2.72 0.65
N LYS A 44 12.27 1.62 1.33
CA LYS A 44 13.63 1.12 1.54
C LYS A 44 14.04 0.06 0.52
N GLY A 45 13.16 -0.29 -0.43
CA GLY A 45 13.38 -1.35 -1.42
C GLY A 45 13.14 -2.77 -0.90
N GLY A 46 12.58 -2.92 0.31
CA GLY A 46 12.07 -4.17 0.83
C GLY A 46 10.81 -4.61 0.09
N ARG A 47 10.65 -5.92 -0.08
CA ARG A 47 9.45 -6.51 -0.72
C ARG A 47 8.52 -7.10 0.35
N ILE A 48 7.27 -6.69 0.29
CA ILE A 48 6.18 -7.23 1.11
C ILE A 48 5.38 -8.17 0.22
N ILE A 49 5.30 -9.44 0.62
CA ILE A 49 4.55 -10.46 -0.11
C ILE A 49 3.47 -11.02 0.82
N VAL A 50 2.21 -10.91 0.40
CA VAL A 50 1.05 -11.36 1.17
C VAL A 50 0.20 -12.30 0.31
N PRO A 51 -0.18 -13.50 0.78
CA PRO A 51 -1.10 -14.36 0.04
C PRO A 51 -2.44 -13.65 -0.22
N SER A 52 -2.88 -13.62 -1.47
CA SER A 52 -4.09 -12.88 -1.88
C SER A 52 -5.33 -13.36 -1.13
N ALA A 53 -5.46 -14.67 -0.92
CA ALA A 53 -6.56 -15.29 -0.20
C ALA A 53 -6.63 -14.88 1.28
N SER A 54 -5.51 -14.45 1.86
CA SER A 54 -5.43 -14.06 3.27
C SER A 54 -5.66 -12.58 3.50
N ILE A 55 -5.81 -11.77 2.44
CA ILE A 55 -6.02 -10.33 2.59
C ILE A 55 -7.44 -10.09 3.11
N GLY A 56 -7.54 -9.43 4.27
CA GLY A 56 -8.81 -8.96 4.82
C GLY A 56 -9.17 -7.59 4.27
N TYR A 57 -8.21 -6.66 4.29
CA TYR A 57 -8.35 -5.32 3.73
C TYR A 57 -6.98 -4.69 3.47
N VAL A 58 -6.97 -3.68 2.60
CA VAL A 58 -5.83 -2.80 2.38
C VAL A 58 -6.30 -1.36 2.50
N THR A 59 -5.62 -0.56 3.30
CA THR A 59 -5.86 0.88 3.39
C THR A 59 -4.59 1.65 3.03
N THR A 60 -4.77 2.77 2.36
CA THR A 60 -3.70 3.71 2.04
C THR A 60 -3.96 5.00 2.81
N GLY A 61 -2.93 5.53 3.46
CA GLY A 61 -2.96 6.87 4.02
C GLY A 61 -3.14 7.92 2.92
N ALA A 62 -3.57 9.12 3.31
CA ALA A 62 -3.71 10.21 2.36
C ALA A 62 -2.37 10.51 1.67
N GLU A 63 -2.37 10.57 0.34
CA GLU A 63 -1.23 11.08 -0.40
C GLU A 63 -0.98 12.50 0.09
N ARG A 64 0.22 12.77 0.64
CA ARG A 64 0.59 14.15 0.97
C ARG A 64 0.71 14.88 -0.36
N LYS A 65 -0.38 15.48 -0.82
CA LYS A 65 -0.32 16.54 -1.82
C LYS A 65 0.53 17.63 -1.19
N ALA A 66 1.78 17.74 -1.63
CA ALA A 66 2.60 18.88 -1.29
C ALA A 66 1.79 20.12 -1.68
N GLY A 67 1.31 20.86 -0.67
CA GLY A 67 0.58 22.10 -0.91
C GLY A 67 1.50 23.01 -1.71
N VAL A 68 1.06 23.44 -2.89
CA VAL A 68 1.77 24.42 -3.70
C VAL A 68 2.00 25.65 -2.82
N GLY A 69 3.25 25.84 -2.39
CA GLY A 69 3.67 27.03 -1.69
C GLY A 69 3.57 28.19 -2.67
N PHE A 70 2.58 29.05 -2.48
CA PHE A 70 2.47 30.29 -3.23
C PHE A 70 3.77 31.08 -3.04
N GLY A 71 4.56 31.20 -4.11
CA GLY A 71 5.57 32.23 -4.22
C GLY A 71 4.86 33.57 -4.22
N ALA A 72 4.94 34.29 -3.12
CA ALA A 72 4.68 35.72 -3.09
C ALA A 72 6.06 36.41 -3.19
N HIS A 73 6.41 36.76 -4.42
CA HIS A 73 7.33 37.86 -4.70
C HIS A 73 6.61 39.19 -4.47
#